data_AF-A0A419EFB3-F1
#
_entry.id   AF-A0A419EFB3-F1
#
_cell.length_a   1.000
_cell.length_b   1.000
_cell.length_c   1.000
_cell.angle_alpha   90.00
_cell.angle_beta   90.00
_cell.angle_gamma   90.00
#
_symmetry.space_group_name_H-M   'P 1'
#
loop_
_entity.id
_entity.type
_entity.pdbx_description
1 polymer ?
#
loop_
_entity_poly.entity_id
_entity_poly.type
_entity_poly.pdbx_seq_one_letter_code
_entity_poly.pdbx_strand_id
1 'polypeptide(L)'
;QPQGAPPGHDRRISFEQFIEGWRAFNYVFVVVYPYEREAQVLSLLGDWADDNWATQHALDMAENESRILTGIDQYFAWFNKGTNYISFANPDYSNAALAYDYAFGLYAKLTGDDSIRPYRMMWYQTGPYKAYFFSGRYADVINLATTTLEDTISKPNLEESLYWRAQAEYMAGNTQAAVADYRAALAIHPGWETAIQALQDLGVQP
;
A
#
# COMPACT_ATOMS: atom_id res chain seq x y z
N GLN A 1 2.62 16.41 7.79
CA GLN A 1 3.45 17.55 7.35
C GLN A 1 4.58 17.70 8.36
N PRO A 2 5.82 17.99 7.96
CA PRO A 2 6.87 18.33 8.92
C PRO A 2 6.39 19.47 9.80
N GLN A 3 6.56 19.37 11.12
CA GLN A 3 6.08 20.39 12.05
C GLN A 3 6.66 21.77 11.69
N GLY A 4 5.78 22.77 11.54
CA GLY A 4 6.18 24.18 11.48
C GLY A 4 6.22 24.86 10.10
N ALA A 5 5.90 24.18 8.99
CA ALA A 5 5.94 24.81 7.66
C ALA A 5 4.53 25.15 7.11
N PRO A 6 4.15 26.43 6.96
CA PRO A 6 2.83 26.84 6.45
C PRO A 6 2.59 26.41 4.99
N PRO A 7 1.34 26.10 4.56
CA PRO A 7 0.95 25.74 3.19
C PRO A 7 1.57 26.66 2.09
N GLY A 8 1.98 26.12 0.92
CA GLY A 8 2.55 26.93 -0.18
C GLY A 8 3.51 26.18 -1.13
N HIS A 9 3.72 26.75 -2.33
CA HIS A 9 4.67 26.29 -3.36
C HIS A 9 6.12 26.75 -3.07
N ASP A 10 7.10 26.21 -3.79
CA ASP A 10 8.53 26.64 -3.78
C ASP A 10 9.20 26.67 -2.40
N ARG A 11 8.90 25.68 -1.56
CA ARG A 11 9.48 25.60 -0.22
C ARG A 11 10.90 25.07 -0.23
N ARG A 12 11.73 25.68 0.62
CA ARG A 12 13.02 25.12 1.02
C ARG A 12 12.83 24.34 2.32
N ILE A 13 13.07 23.04 2.27
CA ILE A 13 13.10 22.15 3.41
C ILE A 13 14.49 21.52 3.49
N SER A 14 14.96 21.25 4.69
CA SER A 14 16.19 20.47 4.86
C SER A 14 15.98 19.05 4.34
N PHE A 15 17.07 18.40 3.95
CA PHE A 15 16.99 17.00 3.49
C PHE A 15 16.46 16.10 4.60
N GLU A 16 16.87 16.35 5.84
CA GLU A 16 16.44 15.63 7.03
C GLU A 16 14.92 15.72 7.23
N GLN A 17 14.34 16.91 7.09
CA GLN A 17 12.88 17.10 7.17
C GLN A 17 12.13 16.52 5.97
N PHE A 18 12.76 16.52 4.78
CA PHE A 18 12.17 15.90 3.60
C PHE A 18 12.05 14.39 3.80
N ILE A 19 13.14 13.73 4.22
CA ILE A 19 13.20 12.29 4.42
C ILE A 19 12.21 11.81 5.49
N GLU A 20 12.01 12.58 6.57
CA GLU A 20 10.97 12.28 7.56
C GLU A 20 9.58 12.17 6.92
N GLY A 21 9.22 13.12 6.05
CA GLY A 21 7.96 13.07 5.30
C GLY A 21 7.93 12.01 4.20
N TRP A 22 9.10 11.67 3.63
CA TRP A 22 9.23 10.73 2.53
C TRP A 22 9.10 9.27 2.97
N ARG A 23 9.32 8.97 4.25
CA ARG A 23 9.16 7.62 4.83
C ARG A 23 7.78 7.02 4.56
N ALA A 24 6.71 7.82 4.60
CA ALA A 24 5.36 7.35 4.33
C ALA A 24 5.16 6.78 2.91
N PHE A 25 6.10 7.06 2.00
CA PHE A 25 6.11 6.60 0.62
C PHE A 25 7.17 5.52 0.37
N ASN A 26 7.68 4.86 1.43
CA ASN A 26 8.72 3.84 1.34
C ASN A 26 9.98 4.30 0.59
N TYR A 27 10.30 5.59 0.70
CA TYR A 27 11.42 6.22 0.01
C TYR A 27 11.46 6.00 -1.51
N VAL A 28 10.32 5.68 -2.15
CA VAL A 28 10.25 5.45 -3.58
C VAL A 28 10.77 6.66 -4.35
N PHE A 29 11.49 6.43 -5.43
CA PHE A 29 11.95 7.48 -6.32
C PHE A 29 11.72 7.08 -7.77
N VAL A 30 11.51 8.07 -8.63
CA VAL A 30 11.34 7.89 -10.08
C VAL A 30 12.37 8.76 -10.77
N VAL A 31 13.21 8.15 -11.62
CA VAL A 31 14.22 8.86 -12.39
C VAL A 31 13.70 9.07 -13.80
N VAL A 32 13.52 10.34 -14.20
CA VAL A 32 13.10 10.71 -15.55
C VAL A 32 14.31 11.26 -16.30
N TYR A 33 14.65 10.63 -17.42
CA TYR A 33 15.83 10.97 -18.20
C TYR A 33 15.60 10.78 -19.71
N PRO A 34 16.32 11.51 -20.59
CA PRO A 34 16.30 11.27 -22.02
C PRO A 34 16.88 9.89 -22.37
N TYR A 35 16.28 9.18 -23.32
CA TYR A 35 16.67 7.81 -23.69
C TYR A 35 18.17 7.69 -24.02
N GLU A 36 18.75 8.68 -24.70
CA GLU A 36 20.17 8.72 -25.05
C GLU A 36 21.14 8.79 -23.85
N ARG A 37 20.62 9.05 -22.63
CA ARG A 37 21.40 9.08 -21.38
C ARG A 37 21.20 7.85 -20.50
N GLU A 38 20.44 6.85 -20.94
CA GLU A 38 20.13 5.66 -20.13
C GLU A 38 21.39 5.02 -19.54
N ALA A 39 22.39 4.74 -20.36
CA ALA A 39 23.65 4.15 -19.89
C ALA A 39 24.38 5.03 -18.85
N GLN A 40 24.32 6.36 -19.00
CA GLN A 40 24.88 7.30 -18.02
C GLN A 40 24.11 7.23 -16.70
N VAL A 41 22.77 7.21 -16.76
CA VAL A 41 21.91 7.16 -15.57
C VAL A 41 22.07 5.85 -14.82
N LEU A 42 22.05 4.71 -15.52
CA LEU A 42 22.28 3.40 -14.91
C LEU A 42 23.66 3.32 -14.25
N SER A 43 24.69 3.88 -14.90
CA SER A 43 26.03 3.99 -14.29
C SER A 43 26.06 4.87 -13.04
N LEU A 44 25.22 5.91 -12.95
CA LEU A 44 25.13 6.78 -11.77
C LEU A 44 24.32 6.15 -10.64
N LEU A 45 23.28 5.39 -10.98
CA LEU A 45 22.47 4.65 -10.02
C LEU A 45 23.27 3.52 -9.37
N GLY A 46 24.18 2.88 -10.12
CA GLY A 46 24.94 1.74 -9.62
C GLY A 46 23.99 0.63 -9.19
N ASP A 47 24.14 0.13 -7.96
CA ASP A 47 23.31 -0.96 -7.44
C ASP A 47 21.82 -0.62 -7.35
N TRP A 48 21.46 0.67 -7.25
CA TRP A 48 20.06 1.12 -7.26
C TRP A 48 19.33 0.85 -8.59
N ALA A 49 20.06 0.54 -9.66
CA ALA A 49 19.48 0.12 -10.93
C ALA A 49 19.06 -1.36 -10.95
N ASP A 50 19.47 -2.16 -9.96
CA ASP A 50 19.04 -3.55 -9.81
C ASP A 50 17.83 -3.61 -8.85
N ASP A 51 16.68 -4.04 -9.35
CA ASP A 51 15.44 -4.08 -8.58
C ASP A 51 15.52 -4.99 -7.34
N ASN A 52 16.28 -6.09 -7.40
CA ASN A 52 16.42 -7.00 -6.26
C ASN A 52 17.29 -6.36 -5.18
N TRP A 53 18.40 -5.73 -5.57
CA TRP A 53 19.25 -5.01 -4.65
C TRP A 53 18.50 -3.84 -4.02
N ALA A 54 17.80 -3.03 -4.82
CA ALA A 54 17.04 -1.88 -4.34
C ALA A 54 15.93 -2.31 -3.37
N THR A 55 15.20 -3.39 -3.69
CA THR A 55 14.16 -3.95 -2.81
C THR A 55 14.74 -4.50 -1.51
N GLN A 56 15.86 -5.23 -1.58
CA GLN A 56 16.55 -5.73 -0.38
C GLN A 56 17.06 -4.59 0.48
N HIS A 57 17.66 -3.56 -0.12
CA HIS A 57 18.13 -2.39 0.61
C HIS A 57 16.98 -1.64 1.30
N ALA A 58 15.85 -1.44 0.62
CA ALA A 58 14.66 -0.86 1.21
C ALA A 58 14.10 -1.72 2.37
N LEU A 59 14.13 -3.05 2.23
CA LEU A 59 13.77 -3.96 3.31
C LEU A 59 14.69 -3.79 4.52
N ASP A 60 16.01 -3.78 4.32
CA ASP A 60 17.01 -3.62 5.39
C ASP A 60 16.82 -2.30 6.13
N MET A 61 16.56 -1.21 5.40
CA MET A 61 16.22 0.10 5.98
C MET A 61 14.96 0.00 6.85
N ALA A 62 13.87 -0.55 6.31
CA ALA A 62 12.61 -0.69 7.03
C ALA A 62 12.74 -1.61 8.25
N GLU A 63 13.54 -2.67 8.18
CA GLU A 63 13.85 -3.53 9.32
C GLU A 63 14.54 -2.76 10.44
N ASN A 64 15.58 -1.98 10.11
CA ASN A 64 16.30 -1.19 11.08
C ASN A 64 15.39 -0.12 11.70
N GLU A 65 14.71 0.66 10.86
CA GLU A 65 13.78 1.72 11.29
C GLU A 65 12.66 1.18 12.19
N SER A 66 12.08 0.02 11.86
CA SER A 66 10.99 -0.58 12.64
C SER A 66 11.40 -0.93 14.08
N ARG A 67 12.70 -1.16 14.32
CA ARG A 67 13.27 -1.48 15.64
C ARG A 67 13.62 -0.24 16.46
N ILE A 68 14.03 0.85 15.81
CA ILE A 68 14.60 2.02 16.49
C ILE A 68 13.65 3.22 16.58
N LEU A 69 12.72 3.35 15.62
CA LEU A 69 11.77 4.46 15.60
C LEU A 69 10.60 4.18 16.55
N THR A 70 9.83 5.23 16.85
CA THR A 70 8.66 5.15 17.73
C THR A 70 7.47 5.88 17.11
N GLY A 71 6.26 5.65 17.64
CA GLY A 71 5.06 6.37 17.21
C GLY A 71 4.71 6.16 15.74
N ILE A 72 4.35 7.25 15.06
CA ILE A 72 3.92 7.22 13.65
C ILE A 72 5.05 6.82 12.69
N ASP A 73 6.30 7.15 13.02
CA ASP A 73 7.44 6.77 12.19
C ASP A 73 7.69 5.27 12.25
N GLN A 74 7.53 4.67 13.44
CA GLN A 74 7.58 3.22 13.59
C GLN A 74 6.45 2.53 12.82
N TYR A 75 5.24 3.12 12.83
CA TYR A 75 4.13 2.65 12.01
C TYR A 75 4.51 2.58 10.53
N PHE A 76 5.05 3.67 9.97
CA PHE A 76 5.46 3.69 8.56
C PHE A 76 6.61 2.71 8.28
N ALA A 77 7.57 2.57 9.19
CA ALA A 77 8.65 1.59 9.02
C ALA A 77 8.13 0.15 8.94
N TRP A 78 7.16 -0.24 9.78
CA TRP A 78 6.51 -1.55 9.68
C TRP A 78 5.66 -1.69 8.40
N PHE A 79 4.95 -0.64 8.01
CA PHE A 79 4.17 -0.63 6.77
C PHE A 79 5.07 -0.80 5.53
N ASN A 80 6.20 -0.09 5.50
CA ASN A 80 7.22 -0.19 4.47
C ASN A 80 7.84 -1.58 4.44
N LYS A 81 8.13 -2.16 5.61
CA LYS A 81 8.62 -3.54 5.71
C LYS A 81 7.67 -4.53 5.03
N GLY A 82 6.36 -4.42 5.29
CA GLY A 82 5.35 -5.23 4.60
C GLY A 82 5.33 -5.01 3.10
N THR A 83 5.45 -3.76 2.67
CA THR A 83 5.49 -3.37 1.24
C THR A 83 6.73 -3.95 0.54
N ASN A 84 7.89 -3.95 1.19
CA ASN A 84 9.12 -4.49 0.65
C ASN A 84 9.08 -6.01 0.52
N TYR A 85 8.51 -6.73 1.48
CA TYR A 85 8.30 -8.19 1.34
C TYR A 85 7.43 -8.56 0.12
N ILE A 86 6.50 -7.69 -0.27
CA ILE A 86 5.66 -7.90 -1.47
C ILE A 86 6.42 -7.57 -2.77
N SER A 87 7.42 -6.68 -2.72
CA SER A 87 8.04 -6.10 -3.90
C SER A 87 9.08 -7.00 -4.58
N PHE A 88 9.50 -8.09 -3.94
CA PHE A 88 10.39 -9.08 -4.54
C PHE A 88 9.71 -9.82 -5.70
N ALA A 89 10.52 -10.30 -6.66
CA ALA A 89 10.04 -11.18 -7.74
C ALA A 89 9.32 -12.43 -7.22
N ASN A 90 9.71 -12.93 -6.04
CA ASN A 90 9.00 -13.95 -5.28
C ASN A 90 8.54 -13.33 -3.94
N PRO A 91 7.31 -12.79 -3.87
CA PRO A 91 6.81 -12.11 -2.68
C PRO A 91 6.69 -13.02 -1.45
N ASP A 92 7.11 -12.52 -0.28
CA ASP A 92 6.89 -13.17 1.00
C ASP A 92 5.62 -12.62 1.67
N TYR A 93 4.46 -13.11 1.24
CA TYR A 93 3.17 -12.63 1.73
C TYR A 93 2.94 -12.93 3.22
N SER A 94 3.53 -14.00 3.76
CA SER A 94 3.39 -14.34 5.18
C SER A 94 4.11 -13.33 6.07
N ASN A 95 5.36 -13.01 5.76
CA ASN A 95 6.09 -11.97 6.52
C ASN A 95 5.52 -10.57 6.24
N ALA A 96 5.01 -10.30 5.04
CA ALA A 96 4.30 -9.07 4.74
C ALA A 96 3.06 -8.90 5.64
N ALA A 97 2.24 -9.94 5.78
CA ALA A 97 1.04 -9.92 6.61
C ALA A 97 1.38 -9.64 8.08
N LEU A 98 2.41 -10.28 8.62
CA LEU A 98 2.88 -10.02 9.98
C LEU A 98 3.36 -8.58 10.15
N ALA A 99 4.13 -8.04 9.19
CA ALA A 99 4.59 -6.66 9.24
C ALA A 99 3.42 -5.65 9.24
N TYR A 100 2.38 -5.90 8.43
CA TYR A 100 1.17 -5.09 8.43
C TYR A 100 0.35 -5.22 9.71
N ASP A 101 0.27 -6.41 10.32
CA ASP A 101 -0.37 -6.57 11.64
C ASP A 101 0.31 -5.70 12.71
N TYR A 102 1.65 -5.69 12.73
CA TYR A 102 2.41 -4.81 13.62
C TYR A 102 2.15 -3.34 13.32
N ALA A 103 2.13 -2.95 12.05
CA ALA A 103 1.79 -1.59 11.65
C ALA A 103 0.40 -1.20 12.15
N PHE A 104 -0.66 -1.96 11.83
CA PHE A 104 -2.01 -1.63 12.28
C PHE A 104 -2.17 -1.69 13.80
N GLY A 105 -1.44 -2.56 14.49
CA GLY A 105 -1.37 -2.58 15.95
C GLY A 105 -0.75 -1.31 16.55
N LEU A 106 0.26 -0.72 15.89
CA LEU A 106 0.80 0.59 16.26
C LEU A 106 -0.20 1.71 15.93
N TYR A 107 -0.83 1.65 14.76
CA TYR A 107 -1.84 2.63 14.33
C TYR A 107 -2.99 2.75 15.34
N ALA A 108 -3.51 1.61 15.82
CA ALA A 108 -4.56 1.57 16.84
C ALA A 108 -4.15 2.21 18.17
N LYS A 109 -2.84 2.21 18.49
CA LYS A 109 -2.27 2.80 19.71
C LYS A 109 -1.88 4.26 19.56
N LEU A 110 -1.85 4.81 18.34
CA LEU A 110 -1.56 6.23 18.15
C LEU A 110 -2.58 7.03 18.96
N THR A 111 -2.10 7.85 19.89
CA THR A 111 -2.89 8.79 20.68
C THR A 111 -2.49 10.19 20.24
N GLY A 112 -3.45 11.06 19.94
CA GLY A 112 -3.17 12.40 19.41
C GLY A 112 -4.27 12.91 18.48
N ASP A 113 -4.09 14.13 17.98
CA ASP A 113 -4.97 14.78 17.01
C ASP A 113 -5.13 13.91 15.75
N ASP A 114 -6.35 13.64 15.32
CA ASP A 114 -6.63 12.85 14.12
C ASP A 114 -6.05 13.51 12.84
N SER A 115 -5.64 14.79 12.90
CA SER A 115 -4.94 15.50 11.82
C SER A 115 -3.59 14.87 11.43
N ILE A 116 -2.98 14.05 12.29
CA ILE A 116 -1.73 13.34 12.00
C ILE A 116 -1.91 11.86 11.66
N ARG A 117 -3.10 11.28 11.84
CA ARG A 117 -3.32 9.85 11.55
C ARG A 117 -3.26 9.60 10.04
N PRO A 118 -2.48 8.60 9.58
CA PRO A 118 -2.42 8.26 8.17
C PRO A 118 -3.63 7.42 7.73
N TYR A 119 -4.84 7.98 7.82
CA TYR A 119 -6.09 7.25 7.56
C TYR A 119 -6.31 6.89 6.08
N ARG A 120 -5.56 7.51 5.16
CA ARG A 120 -5.68 7.29 3.71
C ARG A 120 -4.70 6.26 3.16
N MET A 121 -3.95 5.55 4.01
CA MET A 121 -2.96 4.57 3.51
C MET A 121 -3.62 3.53 2.61
N MET A 122 -4.77 3.00 3.03
CA MET A 122 -5.53 2.01 2.26
C MET A 122 -6.20 2.58 1.00
N TRP A 123 -6.27 3.91 0.83
CA TRP A 123 -6.82 4.51 -0.38
C TRP A 123 -5.85 4.45 -1.57
N TYR A 124 -4.55 4.35 -1.28
CA TYR A 124 -3.50 4.40 -2.31
C TYR A 124 -2.65 3.13 -2.35
N GLN A 125 -2.71 2.29 -1.30
CA GLN A 125 -1.82 1.15 -1.15
C GLN A 125 -2.63 -0.13 -0.92
N THR A 126 -2.52 -1.08 -1.86
CA THR A 126 -3.21 -2.38 -1.82
C THR A 126 -2.37 -3.51 -1.24
N GLY A 127 -1.14 -3.22 -0.81
CA GLY A 127 -0.20 -4.18 -0.24
C GLY A 127 -0.80 -5.03 0.89
N PRO A 128 -1.48 -4.44 1.89
CA PRO A 128 -2.13 -5.21 2.97
C PRO A 128 -3.17 -6.22 2.47
N TYR A 129 -3.99 -5.85 1.48
CA TYR A 129 -4.96 -6.79 0.89
C TYR A 129 -4.26 -7.97 0.23
N LYS A 130 -3.19 -7.72 -0.55
CA LYS A 130 -2.38 -8.77 -1.18
C LYS A 130 -1.76 -9.70 -0.14
N ALA A 131 -1.12 -9.14 0.89
CA ALA A 131 -0.48 -9.91 1.95
C ALA A 131 -1.46 -10.85 2.65
N TYR A 132 -2.62 -10.32 3.06
CA TYR A 132 -3.63 -11.13 3.73
C TYR A 132 -4.28 -12.15 2.78
N PHE A 133 -4.60 -11.77 1.54
CA PHE A 133 -5.21 -12.67 0.57
C PHE A 133 -4.31 -13.86 0.25
N PHE A 134 -3.06 -13.60 -0.16
CA PHE A 134 -2.14 -14.66 -0.57
C PHE A 134 -1.56 -15.48 0.58
N SER A 135 -1.76 -15.06 1.84
CA SER A 135 -1.51 -15.88 3.03
C SER A 135 -2.76 -16.64 3.52
N GLY A 136 -3.87 -16.60 2.77
CA GLY A 136 -5.11 -17.31 3.10
C GLY A 136 -5.96 -16.65 4.18
N ARG A 137 -5.64 -15.41 4.58
CA ARG A 137 -6.35 -14.64 5.62
C ARG A 137 -7.51 -13.84 5.02
N TYR A 138 -8.45 -14.54 4.37
CA TYR A 138 -9.56 -13.92 3.65
C TYR A 138 -10.48 -13.08 4.56
N ALA A 139 -10.73 -13.53 5.79
CA ALA A 139 -11.51 -12.76 6.76
C ALA A 139 -10.87 -11.39 7.06
N ASP A 140 -9.54 -11.32 7.11
CA ASP A 140 -8.82 -10.07 7.36
C ASP A 140 -8.87 -9.13 6.15
N VAL A 141 -8.85 -9.66 4.92
CA VAL A 141 -9.10 -8.86 3.71
C VAL A 141 -10.50 -8.26 3.75
N ILE A 142 -11.52 -9.08 4.04
CA ILE A 142 -12.92 -8.64 4.10
C ILE A 142 -13.08 -7.55 5.16
N ASN A 143 -12.58 -7.79 6.37
CA ASN A 143 -12.68 -6.83 7.47
C ASN A 143 -11.95 -5.51 7.13
N LEU A 144 -10.72 -5.58 6.63
CA LEU A 144 -9.94 -4.39 6.29
C LEU A 144 -10.60 -3.59 5.16
N ALA A 145 -11.10 -4.26 4.13
CA ALA A 145 -11.76 -3.59 3.00
C ALA A 145 -13.09 -2.96 3.43
N THR A 146 -13.89 -3.64 4.24
CA THR A 146 -15.13 -3.10 4.83
C THR A 146 -14.84 -1.85 5.66
N THR A 147 -13.91 -1.90 6.61
CA THR A 147 -13.50 -0.72 7.38
C THR A 147 -13.03 0.42 6.47
N THR A 148 -12.28 0.11 5.41
CA THR A 148 -11.81 1.13 4.46
C THR A 148 -12.99 1.79 3.74
N LEU A 149 -13.95 1.00 3.25
CA LEU A 149 -15.09 1.47 2.46
C LEU A 149 -16.18 2.16 3.30
N GLU A 150 -16.34 1.78 4.57
CA GLU A 150 -17.44 2.22 5.42
C GLU A 150 -17.00 3.28 6.45
N ASP A 151 -15.80 3.16 7.01
CA ASP A 151 -15.38 3.99 8.16
C ASP A 151 -14.42 5.11 7.75
N THR A 152 -13.65 4.92 6.68
CA THR A 152 -12.63 5.92 6.30
C THR A 152 -13.14 6.93 5.28
N ILE A 153 -14.20 6.60 4.54
CA ILE A 153 -14.67 7.41 3.42
C ILE A 153 -16.18 7.66 3.46
N SER A 154 -16.59 8.87 3.07
CA SER A 154 -18.01 9.28 3.10
C SER A 154 -18.88 8.60 2.04
N LYS A 155 -18.27 8.09 0.96
CA LYS A 155 -18.93 7.31 -0.10
C LYS A 155 -17.94 6.28 -0.64
N PRO A 156 -18.29 4.99 -0.71
CA PRO A 156 -17.41 3.96 -1.28
C PRO A 156 -17.08 4.27 -2.74
N ASN A 157 -15.87 4.73 -3.00
CA ASN A 157 -15.36 5.05 -4.34
C ASN A 157 -13.93 4.54 -4.54
N LEU A 158 -13.59 3.45 -3.84
CA LEU A 158 -12.28 2.79 -3.90
C LEU A 158 -12.49 1.42 -4.56
N GLU A 159 -12.43 1.38 -5.89
CA GLU A 159 -12.70 0.18 -6.67
C GLU A 159 -11.75 -0.98 -6.33
N GLU A 160 -10.50 -0.70 -5.95
CA GLU A 160 -9.56 -1.73 -5.53
C GLU A 160 -9.95 -2.36 -4.20
N SER A 161 -10.45 -1.59 -3.24
CA SER A 161 -10.94 -2.15 -1.96
C SER A 161 -12.15 -3.06 -2.19
N LEU A 162 -13.07 -2.67 -3.07
CA LEU A 162 -14.19 -3.52 -3.48
C LEU A 162 -13.71 -4.79 -4.17
N TYR A 163 -12.77 -4.68 -5.12
CA TYR A 163 -12.19 -5.82 -5.81
C TYR A 163 -11.52 -6.81 -4.85
N TRP A 164 -10.69 -6.33 -3.92
CA TRP A 164 -10.02 -7.20 -2.96
C TRP A 164 -10.99 -7.84 -1.96
N ARG A 165 -12.03 -7.12 -1.52
CA ARG A 165 -13.10 -7.70 -0.71
C ARG A 165 -13.82 -8.81 -1.46
N ALA A 166 -14.19 -8.57 -2.72
CA ALA A 166 -14.84 -9.56 -3.57
C ALA A 166 -13.98 -10.82 -3.78
N GLN A 167 -12.68 -10.66 -4.04
CA GLN A 167 -11.75 -11.79 -4.16
C GLN A 167 -11.78 -12.64 -2.89
N ALA A 168 -11.68 -12.01 -1.71
CA ALA A 168 -11.71 -12.72 -0.44
C ALA A 168 -13.08 -13.33 -0.10
N GLU A 169 -14.18 -12.64 -0.42
CA GLU A 169 -15.54 -13.17 -0.27
C GLU A 169 -15.76 -14.42 -1.10
N TYR A 170 -15.29 -14.42 -2.35
CA TYR A 170 -15.37 -15.59 -3.21
C TYR A 170 -14.60 -16.77 -2.61
N MET A 171 -13.36 -16.55 -2.15
CA MET A 171 -12.56 -17.57 -1.48
C MET A 171 -13.18 -18.07 -0.16
N ALA A 172 -13.99 -17.24 0.50
CA ALA A 172 -14.78 -17.61 1.68
C ALA A 172 -16.11 -18.32 1.33
N GLY A 173 -16.42 -18.53 0.04
CA GLY A 173 -17.64 -19.16 -0.43
C GLY A 173 -18.83 -18.21 -0.65
N ASN A 174 -18.64 -16.91 -0.39
CA ASN A 174 -19.67 -15.88 -0.51
C ASN A 174 -19.75 -15.31 -1.94
N THR A 175 -20.00 -16.17 -2.92
CA THR A 175 -19.99 -15.80 -4.36
C THR A 175 -20.94 -14.65 -4.69
N GLN A 176 -22.12 -14.60 -4.06
CA GLN A 176 -23.09 -13.52 -4.29
C GLN A 176 -22.56 -12.15 -3.85
N ALA A 177 -21.86 -12.10 -2.72
CA ALA A 177 -21.26 -10.86 -2.22
C ALA A 177 -20.13 -10.41 -3.16
N ALA A 178 -19.27 -11.35 -3.58
CA ALA A 178 -18.18 -11.06 -4.51
C ALA A 178 -18.68 -10.45 -5.83
N VAL A 179 -19.74 -11.02 -6.42
CA VAL A 179 -20.36 -10.47 -7.64
C VAL A 179 -20.92 -9.06 -7.42
N ALA A 180 -21.50 -8.78 -6.25
CA ALA A 180 -22.02 -7.47 -5.93
C ALA A 180 -20.89 -6.42 -5.85
N ASP A 181 -19.78 -6.77 -5.19
CA ASP A 181 -18.63 -5.88 -5.06
C ASP A 181 -17.90 -5.66 -6.40
N TYR A 182 -17.74 -6.68 -7.26
CA TYR A 182 -17.17 -6.47 -8.60
C TYR A 182 -18.04 -5.54 -9.45
N ARG A 183 -19.37 -5.67 -9.37
CA ARG A 183 -20.29 -4.75 -10.07
C ARG A 183 -20.23 -3.34 -9.50
N ALA A 184 -20.10 -3.21 -8.18
CA ALA A 184 -19.91 -1.91 -7.54
C ALA A 184 -18.60 -1.25 -8.02
N ALA A 185 -17.51 -2.03 -8.14
CA ALA A 185 -16.25 -1.56 -8.70
C ALA A 185 -16.41 -1.09 -10.15
N LEU A 186 -17.16 -1.81 -11.00
CA LEU A 186 -17.46 -1.39 -12.37
C LEU A 186 -18.40 -0.18 -12.46
N ALA A 187 -19.21 0.07 -11.44
CA ALA A 187 -20.02 1.29 -11.37
C ALA A 187 -19.14 2.54 -11.14
N ILE A 188 -18.02 2.37 -10.41
CA ILE A 188 -17.04 3.44 -10.14
C ILE A 188 -16.10 3.61 -11.34
N HIS A 189 -15.58 2.51 -11.87
CA HIS A 189 -14.65 2.47 -13.00
C HIS A 189 -15.24 1.59 -14.12
N PRO A 190 -16.12 2.15 -14.98
CA PRO A 190 -16.65 1.42 -16.12
C PRO A 190 -15.54 0.94 -17.05
N GLY A 191 -15.56 -0.33 -17.42
CA GLY A 191 -14.56 -0.92 -18.33
C GLY A 191 -13.29 -1.41 -17.65
N TRP A 192 -13.23 -1.44 -16.31
CA TRP A 192 -12.04 -1.94 -15.61
C TRP A 192 -11.84 -3.44 -15.87
N GLU A 193 -10.87 -3.77 -16.71
CA GLU A 193 -10.60 -5.13 -17.20
C GLU A 193 -10.45 -6.14 -16.06
N THR A 194 -9.82 -5.75 -14.96
CA THR A 194 -9.61 -6.60 -13.78
C THR A 194 -10.92 -7.09 -13.16
N ALA A 195 -11.92 -6.20 -12.98
CA ALA A 195 -13.21 -6.60 -12.41
C ALA A 195 -14.10 -7.31 -13.45
N ILE A 196 -14.00 -6.95 -14.73
CA ILE A 196 -14.67 -7.65 -15.83
C ILE A 196 -14.21 -9.11 -15.89
N GLN A 197 -12.89 -9.34 -15.89
CA GLN A 197 -12.33 -10.68 -15.95
C GLN A 197 -12.76 -11.50 -14.74
N ALA A 198 -12.73 -10.91 -13.53
CA ALA A 198 -13.18 -11.60 -12.32
C ALA A 198 -14.66 -12.03 -12.39
N LEU A 199 -15.55 -11.22 -12.96
CA LEU A 199 -16.94 -11.63 -13.19
C LEU A 199 -17.06 -12.74 -14.23
N GLN A 200 -16.30 -12.66 -15.32
CA GLN A 200 -16.28 -13.68 -16.37
C GLN A 200 -15.77 -15.03 -15.87
N ASP A 201 -14.74 -15.04 -15.02
CA ASP A 201 -14.19 -16.24 -14.37
C ASP A 201 -15.23 -16.93 -13.48
N LEU A 202 -16.17 -16.16 -12.92
CA LEU A 202 -17.33 -16.65 -12.18
C LEU A 202 -18.52 -17.07 -13.09
N GLY A 203 -18.38 -16.96 -14.40
CA GLY A 203 -19.46 -17.22 -15.37
C GLY A 203 -20.57 -16.16 -15.36
N VAL A 204 -20.29 -14.96 -14.83
CA VAL A 204 -21.23 -13.86 -14.70
C VAL A 204 -20.94 -12.81 -15.76
N GLN A 205 -21.99 -12.29 -16.40
CA GLN A 205 -21.83 -11.15 -17.31
C GLN A 205 -21.59 -9.86 -16.50
N PRO A 206 -20.61 -9.04 -16.91
CA PRO A 206 -20.27 -7.77 -16.26
C PRO A 206 -21.48 -6.85 -16.03
#